data_AF-A0A1I6YX54-F1
#
_entry.id   AF-A0A1I6YX54-F1
#
_cell.length_a   1.000
_cell.length_b   1.000
_cell.length_c   1.000
_cell.angle_alpha   90.00
_cell.angle_beta   90.00
_cell.angle_gamma   90.00
#
_symmetry.space_group_name_H-M   'P 1'
#
loop_
_entity.id
_entity.type
_entity.pdbx_description
1 polymer ?
#
loop_
_entity_poly.entity_id
_entity_poly.type
_entity_poly.pdbx_seq_one_letter_code
_entity_poly.pdbx_strand_id
1 'polypeptide(L)'
;MKRIVLGLPLAAGLAGPLFARDAADSVAPEGATTSGFETLSPQVATALEAKSAGQPVQAENWMVAAANPLTVQTVLGLVEPQSSGLGGGAFLVWYDATSGALTTRDARETAPLAATPRLFQDEAGEPLKFFDAVVGGRSVGTPGTPALLAEAHRRWGRAPWPSLFSAAIDHADQGFAVSPRLAGLVEGDADRLARFPSTSHISIVDRYGNVLSMTTTIENGFGSRLMVRGFLLNNERTDFSFRSHSDGVPIANRIEPGKRPRSSMAPTSVMKDGAPVLAIGSPGGSRIIGYVATSIVGWLDWGVNIQQALALPHVVNRFGTYDVELGTAAVDIQADLEAIGYEVNARDLTSGLHAIVIGLLGAADPRREGIALGE
;
A
#
# COMPACT_ATOMS: atom_id res chain seq x y z
N MET A 1 25.19 15.14 69.24
CA MET A 1 23.93 15.09 68.46
C MET A 1 24.28 14.67 67.03
N LYS A 2 23.98 13.42 66.67
CA LYS A 2 24.31 12.81 65.38
C LYS A 2 23.17 13.10 64.38
N ARG A 3 23.53 13.58 63.18
CA ARG A 3 22.62 13.81 62.05
C ARG A 3 22.16 12.48 61.47
N ILE A 4 20.84 12.26 61.40
CA ILE A 4 20.21 11.12 60.73
C ILE A 4 19.97 11.56 59.28
N VAL A 5 20.60 10.85 58.34
CA VAL A 5 20.32 10.95 56.90
C VAL A 5 19.25 9.91 56.58
N LEU A 6 18.05 10.34 56.19
CA LEU A 6 17.03 9.47 55.61
C LEU A 6 17.42 9.17 54.15
N GLY A 7 17.72 7.91 53.84
CA GLY A 7 17.83 7.42 52.47
C GLY A 7 16.46 7.05 51.93
N LEU A 8 16.03 7.70 50.84
CA LEU A 8 14.95 7.20 49.98
C LEU A 8 15.52 6.06 49.12
N PRO A 9 14.87 4.89 49.02
CA PRO A 9 15.22 3.91 48.01
C PRO A 9 14.65 4.38 46.66
N LEU A 10 15.54 4.63 45.70
CA LEU A 10 15.19 4.87 44.31
C LEU A 10 14.76 3.52 43.70
N ALA A 11 13.46 3.26 43.62
CA ALA A 11 12.94 2.15 42.85
C ALA A 11 13.11 2.48 41.35
N ALA A 12 14.17 1.96 40.75
CA ALA A 12 14.35 1.98 39.30
C ALA A 12 13.33 1.01 38.67
N GLY A 13 12.12 1.52 38.42
CA GLY A 13 11.18 0.86 37.52
C GLY A 13 11.73 0.95 36.10
N LEU A 14 12.19 -0.19 35.57
CA LEU A 14 12.41 -0.37 34.13
C LEU A 14 11.05 -0.26 33.42
N ALA A 15 10.63 0.96 33.12
CA ALA A 15 9.61 1.20 32.11
C ALA A 15 10.25 0.90 30.75
N GLY A 16 10.12 -0.35 30.29
CA GLY A 16 10.36 -0.66 28.89
C GLY A 16 9.43 0.19 28.02
N PRO A 17 9.85 0.62 26.82
CA PRO A 17 8.96 1.33 25.92
C PRO A 17 7.76 0.44 25.58
N LEU A 18 6.57 0.88 25.96
CA LEU A 18 5.29 0.27 25.58
C LEU A 18 5.07 0.51 24.08
N PHE A 19 5.42 -0.50 23.28
CA PHE A 19 5.12 -0.51 21.85
C PHE A 19 3.63 -0.84 21.65
N ALA A 20 2.85 0.14 21.21
CA ALA A 20 1.48 -0.09 20.74
C ALA A 20 1.52 -0.70 19.32
N ARG A 21 1.62 -2.02 19.25
CA ARG A 21 1.51 -2.77 17.99
C ARG A 21 0.02 -2.97 17.69
N ASP A 22 -0.49 -2.32 16.64
CA ASP A 22 -1.88 -2.48 16.21
C ASP A 22 -2.09 -3.90 15.62
N ALA A 23 -3.32 -4.43 15.70
CA ALA A 23 -3.60 -5.80 15.27
C ALA A 23 -3.23 -6.04 13.79
N ALA A 24 -3.48 -5.04 12.93
CA ALA A 24 -3.09 -5.07 11.52
C ALA A 24 -1.57 -5.19 11.30
N ASP A 25 -0.75 -4.64 12.20
CA ASP A 25 0.72 -4.66 12.08
C ASP A 25 1.33 -6.05 12.35
N SER A 26 0.56 -7.00 12.88
CA SER A 26 1.02 -8.37 13.12
C SER A 26 0.93 -9.28 11.89
N VAL A 27 0.20 -8.87 10.85
CA VAL A 27 -0.04 -9.68 9.65
C VAL A 27 0.93 -9.28 8.52
N ALA A 28 1.44 -10.26 7.78
CA ALA A 28 2.42 -10.04 6.72
C ALA A 28 1.76 -9.78 5.36
N PRO A 29 2.34 -8.94 4.48
CA PRO A 29 1.87 -8.67 3.13
C PRO A 29 2.47 -9.70 2.18
N GLU A 30 1.64 -10.64 1.72
CA GLU A 30 1.74 -11.54 0.54
C GLU A 30 3.08 -12.24 0.21
N GLY A 31 3.02 -13.44 -0.39
CA GLY A 31 4.18 -14.13 -1.00
C GLY A 31 4.45 -13.67 -2.43
N ALA A 32 5.70 -13.79 -2.91
CA ALA A 32 6.10 -13.33 -4.24
C ALA A 32 5.54 -14.24 -5.34
N THR A 33 5.24 -13.71 -6.53
CA THR A 33 4.79 -14.52 -7.67
C THR A 33 5.79 -14.44 -8.81
N THR A 34 6.06 -15.59 -9.42
CA THR A 34 6.95 -15.73 -10.57
C THR A 34 6.18 -16.34 -11.74
N SER A 35 5.51 -15.55 -12.59
CA SER A 35 5.13 -15.97 -13.97
C SER A 35 4.37 -14.89 -14.74
N GLY A 36 4.84 -14.59 -15.96
CA GLY A 36 4.30 -13.53 -16.82
C GLY A 36 2.97 -13.84 -17.51
N PHE A 37 2.44 -12.80 -18.14
CA PHE A 37 1.19 -12.80 -18.90
C PHE A 37 1.30 -13.56 -20.23
N GLU A 38 0.27 -14.32 -20.60
CA GLU A 38 0.08 -14.76 -21.98
C GLU A 38 -0.57 -13.65 -22.82
N THR A 39 0.03 -13.39 -23.98
CA THR A 39 -0.27 -12.29 -24.95
C THR A 39 0.00 -10.87 -24.47
N LEU A 40 1.28 -10.48 -24.55
CA LEU A 40 1.74 -9.12 -24.28
C LEU A 40 1.83 -8.30 -25.56
N SER A 41 1.42 -7.03 -25.51
CA SER A 41 1.76 -6.09 -26.58
C SER A 41 3.30 -5.93 -26.65
N PRO A 42 3.88 -5.58 -27.82
CA PRO A 42 5.32 -5.35 -27.94
C PRO A 42 5.86 -4.36 -26.91
N GLN A 43 5.09 -3.32 -26.58
CA GLN A 43 5.45 -2.33 -25.57
C GLN A 43 5.56 -2.93 -24.16
N VAL A 44 4.65 -3.85 -23.79
CA VAL A 44 4.71 -4.52 -22.50
C VAL A 44 5.87 -5.51 -22.44
N ALA A 45 6.14 -6.23 -23.53
CA ALA A 45 7.30 -7.12 -23.60
C ALA A 45 8.62 -6.35 -23.39
N THR A 46 8.82 -5.25 -24.11
CA THR A 46 9.99 -4.37 -23.94
C THR A 46 10.11 -3.83 -22.52
N ALA A 47 8.99 -3.43 -21.90
CA ALA A 47 8.97 -2.94 -20.52
C ALA A 47 9.41 -4.02 -19.50
N LEU A 48 8.97 -5.26 -19.68
CA LEU A 48 9.35 -6.39 -18.83
C LEU A 48 10.84 -6.77 -19.01
N GLU A 49 11.35 -6.69 -20.24
CA GLU A 49 12.78 -6.90 -20.51
C GLU A 49 13.64 -5.84 -19.84
N ALA A 50 13.30 -4.55 -19.99
CA ALA A 50 14.01 -3.44 -19.35
C ALA A 50 14.04 -3.61 -17.83
N LYS A 51 12.86 -3.89 -17.23
CA LYS A 51 12.71 -4.17 -15.81
C LYS A 51 13.62 -5.32 -15.35
N SER A 52 13.61 -6.44 -16.07
CA SER A 52 14.43 -7.63 -15.75
C SER A 52 15.93 -7.36 -15.87
N ALA A 53 16.33 -6.45 -16.78
CA ALA A 53 17.70 -5.98 -16.94
C ALA A 53 18.11 -4.89 -15.93
N GLY A 54 17.23 -4.52 -14.99
CA GLY A 54 17.50 -3.45 -14.03
C GLY A 54 17.58 -2.06 -14.67
N GLN A 55 16.91 -1.87 -15.81
CA GLN A 55 16.86 -0.62 -16.57
C GLN A 55 15.45 0.00 -16.50
N PRO A 56 15.33 1.31 -16.34
CA PRO A 56 14.03 1.99 -16.47
C PRO A 56 13.55 1.99 -17.93
N VAL A 57 12.24 2.12 -18.11
CA VAL A 57 11.61 2.37 -19.42
C VAL A 57 11.64 3.87 -19.69
N GLN A 58 12.09 4.28 -20.88
CA GLN A 58 12.08 5.67 -21.31
C GLN A 58 10.93 5.95 -22.27
N ALA A 59 10.27 7.10 -22.14
CA ALA A 59 9.23 7.58 -23.06
C ALA A 59 9.45 9.06 -23.43
N GLU A 60 8.70 9.56 -24.41
CA GLU A 60 8.84 10.93 -24.94
C GLU A 60 7.66 11.86 -24.58
N ASN A 61 6.44 11.32 -24.54
CA ASN A 61 5.20 12.05 -24.43
C ASN A 61 4.47 11.80 -23.11
N TRP A 62 4.31 10.56 -22.69
CA TRP A 62 3.60 10.22 -21.45
C TRP A 62 4.13 8.91 -20.87
N MET A 63 3.92 8.70 -19.58
CA MET A 63 4.37 7.51 -18.87
C MET A 63 3.33 7.08 -17.81
N VAL A 64 3.09 5.77 -17.70
CA VAL A 64 2.32 5.13 -16.64
C VAL A 64 3.18 4.02 -16.05
N ALA A 65 3.38 4.05 -14.73
CA ALA A 65 3.98 2.96 -13.97
C ALA A 65 2.94 2.41 -13.00
N ALA A 66 2.55 1.15 -13.15
CA ALA A 66 1.41 0.58 -12.45
C ALA A 66 1.60 -0.89 -12.10
N ALA A 67 0.98 -1.32 -11.00
CA ALA A 67 1.05 -2.69 -10.48
C ALA A 67 0.54 -3.77 -11.43
N ASN A 68 -0.19 -3.39 -12.48
CA ASN A 68 -0.67 -4.29 -13.53
C ASN A 68 -0.70 -3.57 -14.90
N PRO A 69 -0.34 -4.23 -16.02
CA PRO A 69 -0.37 -3.67 -17.37
C PRO A 69 -1.70 -3.08 -17.85
N LEU A 70 -2.83 -3.61 -17.37
CA LEU A 70 -4.17 -3.21 -17.82
C LEU A 70 -4.72 -1.98 -17.09
N THR A 71 -3.87 -1.26 -16.36
CA THR A 71 -4.32 -0.35 -15.29
C THR A 71 -4.65 1.06 -15.75
N VAL A 72 -5.95 1.38 -15.67
CA VAL A 72 -6.49 2.63 -15.11
C VAL A 72 -7.44 2.19 -13.98
N GLN A 73 -7.58 2.96 -12.89
CA GLN A 73 -8.28 2.53 -11.63
C GLN A 73 -9.59 1.76 -11.82
N THR A 74 -10.36 2.06 -12.85
CA THR A 74 -11.63 1.37 -13.18
C THR A 74 -11.44 -0.10 -13.56
N VAL A 75 -10.29 -0.44 -14.15
CA VAL A 75 -9.87 -1.81 -14.48
C VAL A 75 -9.26 -2.53 -13.28
N LEU A 76 -8.59 -1.81 -12.35
CA LEU A 76 -7.97 -2.42 -11.15
C LEU A 76 -8.96 -3.21 -10.30
N GLY A 77 -10.18 -2.68 -10.12
CA GLY A 77 -11.23 -3.37 -9.36
C GLY A 77 -11.69 -4.69 -9.99
N LEU A 78 -11.30 -4.98 -11.23
CA LEU A 78 -11.64 -6.19 -11.97
C LEU A 78 -10.44 -7.14 -12.08
N VAL A 79 -9.26 -6.64 -12.46
CA VAL A 79 -8.06 -7.48 -12.74
C VAL A 79 -7.19 -7.72 -11.50
N GLU A 80 -7.34 -6.89 -10.48
CA GLU A 80 -6.76 -7.08 -9.14
C GLU A 80 -7.84 -6.91 -8.04
N PRO A 81 -8.96 -7.65 -8.11
CA PRO A 81 -10.11 -7.43 -7.24
C PRO A 81 -9.79 -7.74 -5.78
N GLN A 82 -8.76 -8.54 -5.52
CA GLN A 82 -8.26 -8.78 -4.19
C GLN A 82 -7.63 -7.52 -3.59
N SER A 83 -7.07 -6.62 -4.40
CA SER A 83 -6.15 -5.59 -3.94
C SER A 83 -6.80 -4.23 -3.76
N SER A 84 -7.50 -3.77 -4.78
CA SER A 84 -8.10 -2.44 -4.78
C SER A 84 -9.42 -2.48 -5.55
N GLY A 85 -10.25 -1.46 -5.39
CA GLY A 85 -11.51 -1.40 -6.11
C GLY A 85 -12.42 -0.26 -5.68
N LEU A 86 -13.57 -0.17 -6.34
CA LEU A 86 -14.59 0.84 -6.06
C LEU A 86 -15.19 0.71 -4.65
N GLY A 87 -15.10 -0.48 -4.03
CA GLY A 87 -15.56 -0.71 -2.66
C GLY A 87 -14.55 -0.33 -1.58
N GLY A 88 -13.42 0.30 -1.92
CA GLY A 88 -12.40 0.72 -0.97
C GLY A 88 -12.13 2.23 -0.96
N GLY A 89 -10.87 2.57 -0.66
CA GLY A 89 -10.39 3.94 -0.52
C GLY A 89 -9.07 4.17 -1.25
N ALA A 90 -8.66 5.44 -1.27
CA ALA A 90 -7.43 5.85 -1.93
C ALA A 90 -6.88 7.18 -1.39
N PHE A 91 -5.57 7.35 -1.56
CA PHE A 91 -4.91 8.65 -1.46
C PHE A 91 -4.32 9.02 -2.82
N LEU A 92 -4.51 10.27 -3.21
CA LEU A 92 -4.04 10.82 -4.48
C LEU A 92 -3.17 12.05 -4.22
N VAL A 93 -1.98 12.05 -4.80
CA VAL A 93 -1.11 13.23 -4.93
C VAL A 93 -1.14 13.66 -6.39
N TRP A 94 -1.56 14.90 -6.63
CA TRP A 94 -1.68 15.49 -7.96
C TRP A 94 -0.84 16.76 -8.06
N TYR A 95 -0.01 16.83 -9.09
CA TYR A 95 0.68 18.05 -9.49
C TYR A 95 0.09 18.57 -10.81
N ASP A 96 -0.41 19.80 -10.79
CA ASP A 96 -0.86 20.52 -12.00
C ASP A 96 0.29 21.37 -12.54
N ALA A 97 0.79 21.01 -13.72
CA ALA A 97 1.92 21.69 -14.35
C ALA A 97 1.61 23.12 -14.77
N THR A 98 0.33 23.45 -15.00
CA THR A 98 -0.08 24.78 -15.45
C THR A 98 0.01 25.79 -14.31
N SER A 99 -0.45 25.38 -13.13
CA SER A 99 -0.47 26.24 -11.94
C SER A 99 0.74 26.05 -11.02
N GLY A 100 1.49 24.96 -11.19
CA GLY A 100 2.53 24.53 -10.25
C GLY A 100 1.96 24.02 -8.92
N ALA A 101 0.64 23.82 -8.82
CA ALA A 101 0.00 23.45 -7.57
C ALA A 101 0.09 21.95 -7.28
N LEU A 102 0.52 21.61 -6.06
CA LEU A 102 0.49 20.26 -5.53
C LEU A 102 -0.75 20.09 -4.64
N THR A 103 -1.60 19.12 -4.96
CA THR A 103 -2.86 18.82 -4.26
C THR A 103 -2.86 17.38 -3.78
N THR A 104 -3.16 17.18 -2.49
CA THR A 104 -3.46 15.85 -1.95
C THR A 104 -4.96 15.67 -1.77
N ARG A 105 -5.48 14.50 -2.11
CA ARG A 105 -6.86 14.11 -1.85
C ARG A 105 -6.88 12.83 -1.00
N ASP A 106 -7.67 12.91 0.06
CA ASP A 106 -7.90 11.83 1.00
C ASP A 106 -9.32 11.31 0.80
N ALA A 107 -9.40 10.10 0.26
CA ALA A 107 -10.64 9.36 0.13
C ALA A 107 -10.57 8.06 0.93
N ARG A 108 -9.94 8.14 2.11
CA ARG A 108 -9.93 7.07 3.09
C ARG A 108 -11.34 6.82 3.61
N GLU A 109 -11.66 5.55 3.80
CA GLU A 109 -12.95 5.12 4.30
C GLU A 109 -13.21 5.65 5.71
N THR A 110 -14.47 5.99 5.99
CA THR A 110 -14.92 6.40 7.32
C THR A 110 -15.66 5.27 8.01
N ALA A 111 -15.53 5.18 9.34
CA ALA A 111 -16.41 4.33 10.14
C ALA A 111 -17.86 4.82 10.02
N PRO A 112 -18.85 3.91 9.88
CA PRO A 112 -20.26 4.29 9.94
C PRO A 112 -20.58 5.04 11.23
N LEU A 113 -21.55 5.96 11.19
CA LEU A 113 -21.94 6.75 12.38
C LEU A 113 -22.45 5.88 13.54
N ALA A 114 -22.91 4.66 13.26
CA ALA A 114 -23.33 3.69 14.26
C ALA A 114 -22.17 2.90 14.92
N ALA A 115 -20.93 3.07 14.44
CA ALA A 115 -19.78 2.37 15.02
C ALA A 115 -19.49 2.87 16.44
N THR A 116 -19.20 1.96 17.36
CA THR A 116 -18.86 2.29 18.76
C THR A 116 -17.42 1.86 19.08
N PRO A 117 -16.79 2.42 20.13
CA PRO A 117 -15.43 2.01 20.55
C PRO A 117 -15.27 0.53 20.92
N ARG A 118 -16.37 -0.21 21.12
CA ARG A 118 -16.36 -1.66 21.41
C ARG A 118 -16.60 -2.54 20.17
N LEU A 119 -16.65 -1.96 18.97
CA LEU A 119 -17.02 -2.69 17.75
C LEU A 119 -16.15 -3.95 17.50
N PHE A 120 -14.88 -3.89 17.88
CA PHE A 120 -13.92 -5.00 17.75
C PHE A 120 -13.60 -5.68 19.07
N GLN A 121 -14.54 -5.63 20.02
CA GLN A 121 -14.48 -6.30 21.30
C GLN A 121 -15.64 -7.29 21.43
N ASP A 122 -15.44 -8.35 22.20
CA ASP A 122 -16.51 -9.26 22.57
C ASP A 122 -17.38 -8.70 23.72
N GLU A 123 -18.33 -9.50 24.21
CA GLU A 123 -19.23 -9.10 25.30
C GLU A 123 -18.50 -8.86 26.62
N ALA A 124 -17.35 -9.51 26.84
CA ALA A 124 -16.50 -9.29 28.00
C ALA A 124 -15.62 -8.03 27.87
N GLY A 125 -15.57 -7.44 26.67
CA GLY A 125 -14.72 -6.29 26.35
C GLY A 125 -13.33 -6.67 25.85
N GLU A 126 -13.08 -7.95 25.61
CA GLU A 126 -11.80 -8.45 25.12
C GLU A 126 -11.68 -8.26 23.59
N PRO A 127 -10.49 -7.90 23.06
CA PRO A 127 -10.30 -7.74 21.63
C PRO A 127 -10.58 -9.02 20.85
N LEU A 128 -11.31 -8.88 19.73
CA LEU A 128 -11.50 -9.98 18.78
C LEU A 128 -10.18 -10.43 18.16
N LYS A 129 -10.11 -11.68 17.69
CA LYS A 129 -9.02 -12.09 16.81
C LYS A 129 -9.16 -11.38 15.46
N PHE A 130 -8.03 -11.07 14.83
CA PHE A 130 -8.00 -10.28 13.59
C PHE A 130 -8.96 -10.81 12.52
N PHE A 131 -8.89 -12.10 12.18
CA PHE A 131 -9.74 -12.66 11.13
C PHE A 131 -11.22 -12.77 11.51
N ASP A 132 -11.55 -12.85 12.80
CA ASP A 132 -12.94 -12.81 13.28
C ASP A 132 -13.54 -11.40 13.14
N ALA A 133 -12.68 -10.37 13.03
CA ALA A 133 -13.08 -9.00 12.75
C ALA A 133 -13.14 -8.69 11.25
N VAL A 134 -12.30 -9.32 10.41
CA VAL A 134 -12.18 -9.06 8.95
C VAL A 134 -13.44 -9.46 8.18
N VAL A 135 -13.99 -10.64 8.41
CA VAL A 135 -15.05 -11.20 7.56
C VAL A 135 -16.43 -10.61 7.90
N GLY A 136 -17.13 -10.11 6.88
CA GLY A 136 -18.50 -9.62 6.99
C GLY A 136 -18.64 -8.11 7.26
N GLY A 137 -19.88 -7.66 7.46
CA GLY A 137 -20.22 -6.22 7.47
C GLY A 137 -19.66 -5.42 8.66
N ARG A 138 -19.02 -6.07 9.64
CA ARG A 138 -18.40 -5.42 10.82
C ARG A 138 -17.12 -4.67 10.47
N SER A 139 -16.41 -5.05 9.41
CA SER A 139 -15.14 -4.43 9.04
C SER A 139 -15.27 -3.34 7.97
N VAL A 140 -16.39 -3.32 7.22
CA VAL A 140 -16.60 -2.40 6.09
C VAL A 140 -16.64 -0.93 6.51
N GLY A 141 -15.70 -0.12 6.03
CA GLY A 141 -15.79 1.35 6.06
C GLY A 141 -16.59 1.88 4.87
N THR A 142 -17.10 3.12 4.96
CA THR A 142 -17.80 3.77 3.85
C THR A 142 -16.82 3.99 2.68
N PRO A 143 -17.04 3.39 1.49
CA PRO A 143 -16.11 3.49 0.37
C PRO A 143 -15.90 4.93 -0.10
N GLY A 144 -14.63 5.32 -0.33
CA GLY A 144 -14.25 6.67 -0.76
C GLY A 144 -13.80 6.77 -2.21
N THR A 145 -13.30 5.68 -2.81
CA THR A 145 -12.75 5.65 -4.17
C THR A 145 -13.68 6.23 -5.24
N PRO A 146 -15.00 5.91 -5.29
CA PRO A 146 -15.88 6.45 -6.32
C PRO A 146 -15.99 7.98 -6.27
N ALA A 147 -16.06 8.55 -5.06
CA ALA A 147 -16.13 9.99 -4.85
C ALA A 147 -14.81 10.68 -5.25
N LEU A 148 -13.67 10.04 -4.96
CA LEU A 148 -12.36 10.53 -5.40
C LEU A 148 -12.26 10.61 -6.92
N LEU A 149 -12.64 9.54 -7.61
CA LEU A 149 -12.55 9.48 -9.07
C LEU A 149 -13.47 10.51 -9.74
N ALA A 150 -14.70 10.66 -9.24
CA ALA A 150 -15.63 11.66 -9.73
C ALA A 150 -15.08 13.08 -9.51
N GLU A 151 -14.49 13.34 -8.34
CA GLU A 151 -13.91 14.65 -8.03
C GLU A 151 -12.67 14.96 -8.85
N ALA A 152 -11.76 13.98 -9.01
CA ALA A 152 -10.56 14.12 -9.82
C ALA A 152 -10.92 14.39 -11.28
N HIS A 153 -11.89 13.66 -11.83
CA HIS A 153 -12.38 13.89 -13.19
C HIS A 153 -13.04 15.25 -13.35
N ARG A 154 -13.88 15.67 -12.40
CA ARG A 154 -14.51 17.01 -12.44
C ARG A 154 -13.48 18.15 -12.47
N ARG A 155 -12.33 17.97 -11.81
CA ARG A 155 -11.27 18.99 -11.73
C ARG A 155 -10.26 18.93 -12.88
N TRP A 156 -9.84 17.74 -13.25
CA TRP A 156 -8.67 17.52 -14.10
C TRP A 156 -8.96 16.62 -15.30
N GLY A 157 -10.13 16.00 -15.35
CA GLY A 157 -10.56 15.12 -16.42
C GLY A 157 -10.75 15.86 -17.74
N ARG A 158 -10.20 15.28 -18.81
CA ARG A 158 -10.30 15.83 -20.18
C ARG A 158 -11.10 14.95 -21.13
N ALA A 159 -11.22 13.67 -20.82
CA ALA A 159 -12.02 12.72 -21.59
C ALA A 159 -13.48 12.68 -21.10
N PRO A 160 -14.45 12.28 -21.94
CA PRO A 160 -15.80 12.01 -21.49
C PRO A 160 -15.82 10.99 -20.34
N TRP A 161 -16.55 11.27 -19.27
CA TRP A 161 -16.62 10.37 -18.11
C TRP A 161 -17.01 8.92 -18.48
N PRO A 162 -18.04 8.66 -19.32
CA PRO A 162 -18.42 7.29 -19.66
C PRO A 162 -17.32 6.50 -20.37
N SER A 163 -16.51 7.14 -21.22
CA SER A 163 -15.47 6.44 -21.98
C SER A 163 -14.33 5.92 -21.11
N LEU A 164 -14.17 6.45 -19.88
CA LEU A 164 -13.15 6.00 -18.93
C LEU A 164 -13.49 4.65 -18.28
N PHE A 165 -14.70 4.14 -18.49
CA PHE A 165 -15.16 2.86 -17.98
C PHE A 165 -15.27 1.78 -19.05
N SER A 166 -15.24 2.15 -20.35
CA SER A 166 -15.47 1.20 -21.44
C SER A 166 -14.54 0.00 -21.37
N ALA A 167 -13.23 0.20 -21.21
CA ALA A 167 -12.28 -0.91 -21.10
C ALA A 167 -12.58 -1.83 -19.90
N ALA A 168 -12.98 -1.27 -18.75
CA ALA A 168 -13.34 -2.05 -17.58
C ALA A 168 -14.64 -2.84 -17.78
N ILE A 169 -15.63 -2.23 -18.45
CA ILE A 169 -16.90 -2.89 -18.81
C ILE A 169 -16.64 -4.01 -19.81
N ASP A 170 -15.87 -3.76 -20.85
CA ASP A 170 -15.54 -4.75 -21.88
C ASP A 170 -14.82 -5.96 -21.26
N HIS A 171 -13.84 -5.73 -20.38
CA HIS A 171 -13.18 -6.82 -19.64
C HIS A 171 -14.12 -7.55 -18.67
N ALA A 172 -15.09 -6.87 -18.07
CA ALA A 172 -16.06 -7.51 -17.18
C ALA A 172 -17.05 -8.39 -17.97
N ASP A 173 -17.47 -7.95 -19.15
CA ASP A 173 -18.43 -8.65 -20.01
C ASP A 173 -17.77 -9.81 -20.77
N GLN A 174 -16.54 -9.63 -21.25
CA GLN A 174 -15.83 -10.61 -22.09
C GLN A 174 -14.89 -11.53 -21.29
N GLY A 175 -14.60 -11.15 -20.04
CA GLY A 175 -13.57 -11.80 -19.23
C GLY A 175 -12.16 -11.31 -19.55
N PHE A 176 -11.20 -11.79 -18.75
CA PHE A 176 -9.78 -11.49 -18.88
C PHE A 176 -8.95 -12.70 -18.41
N ALA A 177 -7.70 -12.79 -18.86
CA ALA A 177 -6.79 -13.83 -18.40
C ALA A 177 -6.44 -13.61 -16.91
N VAL A 178 -6.72 -14.61 -16.08
CA VAL A 178 -6.38 -14.59 -14.66
C VAL A 178 -4.86 -14.66 -14.53
N SER A 179 -4.26 -13.67 -13.88
CA SER A 179 -2.81 -13.66 -13.66
C SER A 179 -2.40 -14.79 -12.70
N PRO A 180 -1.17 -15.33 -12.80
CA PRO A 180 -0.67 -16.31 -11.85
C PRO A 180 -0.74 -15.83 -10.39
N ARG A 181 -0.57 -14.52 -10.15
CA ARG A 181 -0.80 -13.90 -8.84
C ARG A 181 -2.24 -14.05 -8.37
N LEU A 182 -3.21 -13.68 -9.21
CA LEU A 182 -4.62 -13.81 -8.84
C LEU A 182 -5.00 -15.29 -8.68
N ALA A 183 -4.52 -16.16 -9.56
CA ALA A 183 -4.75 -17.62 -9.48
C ALA A 183 -4.18 -18.20 -8.17
N GLY A 184 -2.92 -17.91 -7.84
CA GLY A 184 -2.29 -18.39 -6.62
C GLY A 184 -2.92 -17.82 -5.35
N LEU A 185 -3.37 -16.55 -5.38
CA LEU A 185 -4.13 -15.98 -4.26
C LEU A 185 -5.49 -16.66 -4.12
N VAL A 186 -6.22 -16.93 -5.21
CA VAL A 186 -7.49 -17.66 -5.18
C VAL A 186 -7.30 -19.11 -4.69
N GLU A 187 -6.26 -19.81 -5.17
CA GLU A 187 -5.92 -21.17 -4.77
C GLU A 187 -5.49 -21.26 -3.30
N GLY A 188 -4.62 -20.35 -2.84
CA GLY A 188 -4.20 -20.24 -1.45
C GLY A 188 -5.32 -19.80 -0.50
N ASP A 189 -6.32 -19.09 -1.01
CA ASP A 189 -7.54 -18.70 -0.30
C ASP A 189 -8.67 -19.75 -0.43
N ALA A 190 -8.45 -20.92 -1.04
CA ALA A 190 -9.52 -21.90 -1.26
C ALA A 190 -10.21 -22.35 0.05
N ASP A 191 -9.45 -22.53 1.13
CA ASP A 191 -10.00 -22.85 2.47
C ASP A 191 -10.57 -21.64 3.21
N ARG A 192 -10.18 -20.43 2.78
CA ARG A 192 -10.37 -19.16 3.47
C ARG A 192 -10.14 -18.02 2.49
N LEU A 193 -11.15 -17.49 1.81
CA LEU A 193 -11.07 -16.16 1.20
C LEU A 193 -10.71 -15.13 2.30
N ALA A 194 -9.52 -15.09 2.91
CA ALA A 194 -9.33 -14.51 4.25
C ALA A 194 -7.93 -13.97 4.61
N ARG A 195 -6.81 -14.16 3.90
CA ARG A 195 -5.51 -13.95 4.60
C ARG A 195 -4.34 -13.26 3.90
N PHE A 196 -4.49 -12.07 3.32
CA PHE A 196 -3.33 -11.17 3.12
C PHE A 196 -3.76 -9.69 3.10
N PRO A 197 -2.92 -8.71 3.43
CA PRO A 197 -3.05 -7.31 3.03
C PRO A 197 -2.84 -7.16 1.52
N SER A 198 -3.72 -6.46 0.82
CA SER A 198 -3.57 -6.22 -0.61
C SER A 198 -3.87 -4.75 -0.93
N THR A 199 -2.92 -4.11 -1.59
CA THR A 199 -2.97 -2.70 -1.97
C THR A 199 -2.42 -2.61 -3.39
N SER A 200 -2.86 -1.64 -4.18
CA SER A 200 -2.30 -1.35 -5.50
C SER A 200 -1.82 0.10 -5.57
N HIS A 201 -0.76 0.33 -6.33
CA HIS A 201 -0.19 1.66 -6.54
C HIS A 201 -0.02 1.94 -8.03
N ILE A 202 -0.27 3.19 -8.43
CA ILE A 202 -0.07 3.68 -9.79
C ILE A 202 0.58 5.07 -9.76
N SER A 203 1.46 5.33 -10.72
CA SER A 203 2.04 6.63 -11.01
C SER A 203 1.83 6.96 -12.49
N ILE A 204 1.44 8.19 -12.81
CA ILE A 204 1.17 8.64 -14.19
C ILE A 204 1.81 10.03 -14.39
N VAL A 205 2.47 10.22 -15.52
CA VAL A 205 2.92 11.52 -16.03
C VAL A 205 2.33 11.70 -17.42
N ASP A 206 1.58 12.79 -17.62
CA ASP A 206 0.97 13.09 -18.93
C ASP A 206 1.83 14.04 -19.78
N ARG A 207 1.44 14.18 -21.05
CA ARG A 207 2.10 15.07 -22.02
C ARG A 207 2.04 16.56 -21.71
N TYR A 208 1.21 16.95 -20.75
CA TYR A 208 1.07 18.33 -20.30
C TYR A 208 1.95 18.59 -19.07
N GLY A 209 2.68 17.59 -18.59
CA GLY A 209 3.54 17.66 -17.42
C GLY A 209 2.81 17.40 -16.09
N ASN A 210 1.53 17.02 -16.12
CA ASN A 210 0.83 16.70 -14.88
C ASN A 210 1.33 15.36 -14.32
N VAL A 211 1.36 15.27 -13.00
CA VAL A 211 1.87 14.09 -12.29
C VAL A 211 0.83 13.59 -11.30
N LEU A 212 0.57 12.29 -11.34
CA LEU A 212 -0.30 11.56 -10.42
C LEU A 212 0.52 10.48 -9.72
N SER A 213 0.41 10.42 -8.39
CA SER A 213 0.82 9.27 -7.57
C SER A 213 -0.40 8.86 -6.74
N MET A 214 -0.89 7.64 -6.93
CA MET A 214 -2.11 7.18 -6.26
C MET A 214 -1.95 5.77 -5.71
N THR A 215 -2.26 5.60 -4.43
CA THR A 215 -2.34 4.30 -3.76
C THR A 215 -3.79 4.03 -3.38
N THR A 216 -4.29 2.83 -3.69
CA THR A 216 -5.67 2.41 -3.45
C THR A 216 -5.71 1.01 -2.85
N THR A 217 -6.72 0.72 -2.03
CA THR A 217 -6.83 -0.57 -1.33
C THR A 217 -8.28 -0.89 -0.95
N ILE A 218 -8.54 -2.18 -0.69
CA ILE A 218 -9.70 -2.67 0.07
C ILE A 218 -9.28 -3.28 1.42
N GLU A 219 -8.11 -2.87 1.93
CA GLU A 219 -7.38 -3.33 3.11
C GLU A 219 -6.75 -4.72 2.94
N ASN A 220 -7.46 -5.78 3.34
CA ASN A 220 -6.99 -7.14 3.11
C ASN A 220 -7.41 -7.60 1.72
N GLY A 221 -6.63 -8.46 1.08
CA GLY A 221 -6.92 -9.24 -0.11
C GLY A 221 -8.35 -9.72 -0.13
N PHE A 222 -9.23 -9.24 -1.00
CA PHE A 222 -10.67 -9.54 -1.05
C PHE A 222 -11.57 -8.84 0.02
N GLY A 223 -11.03 -7.87 0.76
CA GLY A 223 -11.76 -6.95 1.62
C GLY A 223 -12.56 -7.59 2.76
N SER A 224 -13.84 -7.28 2.92
CA SER A 224 -14.70 -7.95 3.91
C SER A 224 -15.28 -9.27 3.40
N ARG A 225 -14.92 -9.67 2.16
CA ARG A 225 -15.44 -10.84 1.44
C ARG A 225 -16.92 -10.73 1.11
N LEU A 226 -17.48 -9.53 1.29
CA LEU A 226 -18.81 -9.19 0.82
C LEU A 226 -18.69 -8.60 -0.56
N MET A 227 -19.52 -9.09 -1.47
CA MET A 227 -19.65 -8.55 -2.81
C MET A 227 -21.02 -7.91 -2.97
N VAL A 228 -21.06 -6.68 -3.48
CA VAL A 228 -22.28 -5.96 -3.79
C VAL A 228 -22.19 -5.50 -5.24
N ARG A 229 -23.13 -5.96 -6.08
CA ARG A 229 -23.19 -5.62 -7.51
C ARG A 229 -21.87 -5.91 -8.26
N GLY A 230 -21.19 -7.01 -7.93
CA GLY A 230 -19.93 -7.39 -8.55
C GLY A 230 -18.68 -6.72 -7.95
N PHE A 231 -18.82 -5.83 -6.97
CA PHE A 231 -17.69 -5.17 -6.31
C PHE A 231 -17.48 -5.68 -4.89
N LEU A 232 -16.24 -6.02 -4.56
CA LEU A 232 -15.84 -6.37 -3.20
C LEU A 232 -15.85 -5.13 -2.32
N LEU A 233 -16.36 -5.27 -1.10
CA LEU A 233 -16.31 -4.24 -0.07
C LEU A 233 -15.02 -4.37 0.73
N ASN A 234 -14.43 -3.25 1.14
CA ASN A 234 -13.24 -3.21 2.01
C ASN A 234 -13.49 -3.81 3.39
N ASN A 235 -12.41 -4.14 4.09
CA ASN A 235 -12.43 -4.40 5.55
C ASN A 235 -11.68 -3.32 6.34
N GLU A 236 -11.64 -2.08 5.84
CA GLU A 236 -10.72 -1.03 6.29
C GLU A 236 -10.82 -0.66 7.77
N ARG A 237 -11.95 -0.92 8.43
CA ARG A 237 -12.04 -0.64 9.86
C ARG A 237 -11.10 -1.52 10.70
N THR A 238 -10.54 -2.60 10.16
CA THR A 238 -9.55 -3.41 10.87
C THR A 238 -8.22 -2.68 11.12
N ASP A 239 -8.00 -1.54 10.47
CA ASP A 239 -6.85 -0.67 10.77
C ASP A 239 -7.02 0.15 12.05
N PHE A 240 -8.23 0.24 12.64
CA PHE A 240 -8.36 0.80 13.98
C PHE A 240 -7.75 -0.14 15.01
N SER A 241 -7.27 0.43 16.12
CA SER A 241 -6.92 -0.35 17.30
C SER A 241 -8.14 -1.12 17.81
N PHE A 242 -7.98 -2.42 18.02
CA PHE A 242 -9.02 -3.28 18.62
C PHE A 242 -9.16 -3.02 20.12
N ARG A 243 -8.18 -2.35 20.73
CA ARG A 243 -8.27 -1.83 22.09
C ARG A 243 -8.73 -0.38 22.05
N SER A 244 -9.59 0.01 22.98
CA SER A 244 -10.04 1.40 23.10
C SER A 244 -9.08 2.26 23.94
N HIS A 245 -8.38 1.65 24.90
CA HIS A 245 -7.47 2.31 25.84
C HIS A 245 -6.17 1.51 26.05
N SER A 246 -5.11 2.21 26.42
CA SER A 246 -3.86 1.66 26.97
C SER A 246 -3.57 2.41 28.27
N ASP A 247 -3.36 1.68 29.37
CA ASP A 247 -3.06 2.26 30.68
C ASP A 247 -4.05 3.35 31.12
N GLY A 248 -5.34 3.13 30.82
CA GLY A 248 -6.42 4.06 31.11
C GLY A 248 -6.50 5.28 30.17
N VAL A 249 -5.57 5.43 29.23
CA VAL A 249 -5.56 6.51 28.23
C VAL A 249 -6.18 6.03 26.92
N PRO A 250 -7.12 6.79 26.31
CA PRO A 250 -7.70 6.41 25.03
C PRO A 250 -6.64 6.31 23.93
N ILE A 251 -6.66 5.21 23.17
CA ILE A 251 -5.74 5.02 22.04
C ILE A 251 -6.11 6.00 20.92
N ALA A 252 -5.11 6.66 20.33
CA ALA A 252 -5.32 7.67 19.28
C ALA A 252 -6.02 7.08 18.05
N ASN A 253 -5.63 5.86 17.65
CA ASN A 253 -6.23 5.11 16.56
C ASN A 253 -7.39 4.20 17.01
N ARG A 254 -8.07 4.47 18.13
CA ARG A 254 -9.32 3.75 18.47
C ARG A 254 -10.45 4.14 17.52
N ILE A 255 -11.40 3.22 17.31
CA ILE A 255 -12.58 3.48 16.48
C ILE A 255 -13.55 4.48 17.13
N GLU A 256 -14.05 5.43 16.33
CA GLU A 256 -15.05 6.42 16.70
C GLU A 256 -16.03 6.66 15.52
N PRO A 257 -17.29 7.05 15.76
CA PRO A 257 -18.24 7.41 14.71
C PRO A 257 -17.66 8.43 13.72
N GLY A 258 -17.75 8.15 12.41
CA GLY A 258 -17.30 9.07 11.35
C GLY A 258 -15.78 9.24 11.24
N LYS A 259 -14.99 8.60 12.11
CA LYS A 259 -13.53 8.66 12.07
C LYS A 259 -12.97 7.80 10.94
N ARG A 260 -11.82 8.21 10.41
CA ARG A 260 -11.02 7.43 9.45
C ARG A 260 -9.94 6.65 10.20
N PRO A 261 -9.71 5.37 9.88
CA PRO A 261 -8.61 4.62 10.47
C PRO A 261 -7.26 5.17 10.00
N ARG A 262 -6.24 5.05 10.84
CA ARG A 262 -4.84 5.31 10.43
C ARG A 262 -4.54 4.45 9.20
N SER A 263 -3.84 5.02 8.22
CA SER A 263 -3.32 4.26 7.08
C SER A 263 -1.79 4.27 7.07
N SER A 264 -1.22 3.32 6.33
CA SER A 264 0.21 3.26 6.03
C SER A 264 0.54 3.51 4.56
N MET A 265 -0.47 3.80 3.73
CA MET A 265 -0.26 4.18 2.33
C MET A 265 0.57 5.46 2.23
N ALA A 266 1.57 5.47 1.34
CA ALA A 266 2.48 6.60 1.16
C ALA A 266 2.71 6.93 -0.33
N PRO A 267 1.67 7.30 -1.11
CA PRO A 267 1.90 7.91 -2.41
C PRO A 267 2.69 9.21 -2.23
N THR A 268 3.79 9.33 -2.96
CA THR A 268 4.81 10.35 -2.68
C THR A 268 5.27 11.01 -3.98
N SER A 269 5.33 12.34 -3.98
CA SER A 269 6.02 13.12 -5.01
C SER A 269 7.23 13.82 -4.38
N VAL A 270 8.43 13.59 -4.91
CA VAL A 270 9.64 14.30 -4.51
C VAL A 270 9.76 15.57 -5.34
N MET A 271 10.01 16.70 -4.68
CA MET A 271 10.08 18.01 -5.30
C MET A 271 11.52 18.54 -5.30
N LYS A 272 11.92 19.23 -6.37
CA LYS A 272 13.15 20.02 -6.45
C LYS A 272 12.83 21.34 -7.15
N ASP A 273 13.26 22.45 -6.55
CA ASP A 273 13.08 23.80 -7.11
C ASP A 273 11.62 24.12 -7.50
N GLY A 274 10.66 23.61 -6.72
CA GLY A 274 9.22 23.81 -6.94
C GLY A 274 8.56 22.88 -7.96
N ALA A 275 9.31 22.01 -8.63
CA ALA A 275 8.79 21.03 -9.60
C ALA A 275 8.97 19.59 -9.10
N PRO A 276 8.08 18.65 -9.47
CA PRO A 276 8.27 17.25 -9.15
C PRO A 276 9.46 16.68 -9.94
N VAL A 277 10.25 15.84 -9.28
CA VAL A 277 11.37 15.08 -9.88
C VAL A 277 11.18 13.57 -9.79
N LEU A 278 10.30 13.10 -8.90
CA LEU A 278 9.92 11.70 -8.77
C LEU A 278 8.47 11.60 -8.33
N ALA A 279 7.70 10.70 -8.95
CA ALA A 279 6.48 10.14 -8.38
C ALA A 279 6.74 8.69 -8.01
N ILE A 280 6.41 8.30 -6.78
CA ILE A 280 6.67 6.94 -6.27
C ILE A 280 5.62 6.54 -5.23
N GLY A 281 5.36 5.25 -5.14
CA GLY A 281 4.62 4.65 -4.04
C GLY A 281 4.64 3.14 -4.13
N SER A 282 4.09 2.48 -3.12
CA SER A 282 4.04 1.03 -3.02
C SER A 282 2.76 0.58 -2.33
N PRO A 283 2.29 -0.65 -2.61
CA PRO A 283 1.50 -1.45 -1.69
C PRO A 283 2.36 -2.19 -0.65
N GLY A 284 1.72 -2.86 0.30
CA GLY A 284 2.41 -3.69 1.31
C GLY A 284 2.11 -3.35 2.77
N GLY A 285 0.90 -2.86 3.09
CA GLY A 285 0.48 -2.55 4.45
C GLY A 285 1.43 -1.56 5.16
N SER A 286 1.76 -1.82 6.42
CA SER A 286 2.68 -0.94 7.17
C SER A 286 4.14 -0.96 6.73
N ARG A 287 4.52 -1.81 5.76
CA ARG A 287 5.87 -1.82 5.16
C ARG A 287 6.02 -0.82 4.01
N ILE A 288 4.91 -0.29 3.48
CA ILE A 288 4.90 0.72 2.41
C ILE A 288 5.87 1.86 2.71
N ILE A 289 5.84 2.38 3.93
CA ILE A 289 6.67 3.50 4.37
C ILE A 289 8.16 3.17 4.22
N GLY A 290 8.58 1.98 4.66
CA GLY A 290 9.96 1.51 4.53
C GLY A 290 10.37 1.32 3.07
N TYR A 291 9.54 0.68 2.27
CA TYR A 291 9.81 0.44 0.84
C TYR A 291 10.01 1.75 0.07
N VAL A 292 9.11 2.72 0.27
CA VAL A 292 9.17 4.03 -0.39
C VAL A 292 10.40 4.81 0.09
N ALA A 293 10.64 4.88 1.41
CA ALA A 293 11.76 5.62 1.96
C ALA A 293 13.12 5.07 1.48
N THR A 294 13.34 3.76 1.55
CA THR A 294 14.59 3.12 1.10
C THR A 294 14.81 3.32 -0.39
N SER A 295 13.76 3.23 -1.22
CA SER A 295 13.87 3.46 -2.66
C SER A 295 14.24 4.91 -3.00
N ILE A 296 13.66 5.88 -2.28
CA ILE A 296 14.00 7.30 -2.44
C ILE A 296 15.46 7.54 -2.04
N VAL A 297 15.93 6.96 -0.93
CA VAL A 297 17.32 7.08 -0.48
C VAL A 297 18.27 6.43 -1.48
N GLY A 298 17.97 5.23 -1.96
CA GLY A 298 18.78 4.54 -2.97
C GLY A 298 18.95 5.36 -4.25
N TRP A 299 17.86 5.94 -4.75
CA TRP A 299 17.89 6.78 -5.94
C TRP A 299 18.58 8.13 -5.71
N LEU A 300 18.26 8.85 -4.63
CA LEU A 300 18.77 10.21 -4.38
C LEU A 300 20.19 10.25 -3.84
N ASP A 301 20.50 9.39 -2.86
CA ASP A 301 21.72 9.48 -2.06
C ASP A 301 22.76 8.45 -2.53
N TRP A 302 22.36 7.19 -2.74
CA TRP A 302 23.28 6.14 -3.17
C TRP A 302 23.55 6.17 -4.68
N GLY A 303 22.80 6.98 -5.43
CA GLY A 303 23.02 7.23 -6.85
C GLY A 303 22.77 6.02 -7.75
N VAL A 304 22.06 4.99 -7.27
CA VAL A 304 21.63 3.88 -8.14
C VAL A 304 20.49 4.34 -9.03
N ASN A 305 20.35 3.74 -10.21
CA ASN A 305 19.26 4.10 -11.11
C ASN A 305 17.90 3.74 -10.48
N ILE A 306 16.80 4.35 -10.94
CA ILE A 306 15.49 4.17 -10.30
C ILE A 306 15.01 2.70 -10.32
N GLN A 307 15.26 1.95 -11.40
CA GLN A 307 14.89 0.54 -11.47
C GLN A 307 15.71 -0.32 -10.49
N GLN A 308 16.99 -0.01 -10.30
CA GLN A 308 17.85 -0.64 -9.29
C GLN A 308 17.41 -0.27 -7.87
N ALA A 309 17.01 0.98 -7.63
CA ALA A 309 16.52 1.43 -6.33
C ALA A 309 15.28 0.64 -5.90
N LEU A 310 14.35 0.39 -6.82
CA LEU A 310 13.17 -0.45 -6.57
C LEU A 310 13.51 -1.93 -6.35
N ALA A 311 14.63 -2.39 -6.91
CA ALA A 311 15.12 -3.76 -6.80
C ALA A 311 15.99 -4.02 -5.56
N LEU A 312 16.32 -2.99 -4.77
CA LEU A 312 17.13 -3.15 -3.56
C LEU A 312 16.49 -4.18 -2.61
N PRO A 313 17.29 -5.04 -1.96
CA PRO A 313 16.83 -5.92 -0.90
C PRO A 313 16.13 -5.16 0.23
N HIS A 314 14.98 -5.66 0.70
CA HIS A 314 14.24 -5.01 1.76
C HIS A 314 14.75 -5.37 3.15
N VAL A 315 14.90 -4.33 3.97
CA VAL A 315 15.16 -4.42 5.41
C VAL A 315 14.24 -3.42 6.11
N VAL A 316 13.31 -3.88 6.95
CA VAL A 316 12.26 -3.02 7.51
C VAL A 316 12.01 -3.36 8.98
N ASN A 317 12.10 -2.34 9.84
CA ASN A 317 11.66 -2.42 11.24
C ASN A 317 10.41 -1.58 11.47
N ARG A 318 9.42 -2.15 12.17
CA ARG A 318 8.13 -1.49 12.47
C ARG A 318 7.90 -1.42 13.98
N PHE A 319 8.92 -0.96 14.71
CA PHE A 319 8.94 -0.87 16.18
C PHE A 319 8.80 -2.25 16.85
N GLY A 320 9.59 -3.21 16.39
CA GLY A 320 9.60 -4.58 16.88
C GLY A 320 10.66 -5.41 16.18
N THR A 321 10.31 -6.63 15.76
CA THR A 321 11.16 -7.49 14.95
C THR A 321 11.58 -6.79 13.65
N TYR A 322 12.87 -6.87 13.33
CA TYR A 322 13.45 -6.39 12.08
C TYR A 322 13.20 -7.45 11.02
N ASP A 323 12.37 -7.15 10.03
CA ASP A 323 12.15 -8.07 8.92
C ASP A 323 13.24 -7.84 7.86
N VAL A 324 13.89 -8.92 7.42
CA VAL A 324 14.86 -8.92 6.31
C VAL A 324 14.33 -9.79 5.17
N GLU A 325 14.58 -9.38 3.93
CA GLU A 325 14.04 -10.07 2.76
C GLU A 325 14.76 -11.41 2.52
N LEU A 326 14.00 -12.49 2.65
CA LEU A 326 14.47 -13.84 2.40
C LEU A 326 14.92 -14.01 0.94
N GLY A 327 16.01 -14.74 0.72
CA GLY A 327 16.52 -15.02 -0.62
C GLY A 327 17.32 -13.88 -1.27
N THR A 328 17.68 -12.85 -0.49
CA THR A 328 18.49 -11.72 -0.94
C THR A 328 19.68 -11.50 0.00
N ALA A 329 20.62 -10.63 -0.38
CA ALA A 329 21.74 -10.22 0.48
C ALA A 329 21.29 -9.51 1.78
N ALA A 330 20.01 -9.18 1.96
CA ALA A 330 19.50 -8.65 3.23
C ALA A 330 19.65 -9.64 4.38
N VAL A 331 19.69 -10.95 4.11
CA VAL A 331 19.91 -11.96 5.17
C VAL A 331 21.33 -11.93 5.72
N ASP A 332 22.29 -11.39 4.97
CA ASP A 332 23.71 -11.38 5.36
C ASP A 332 23.96 -10.44 6.54
N ILE A 333 23.12 -9.41 6.71
CA ILE A 333 23.22 -8.44 7.83
C ILE A 333 22.49 -8.92 9.10
N GLN A 334 21.87 -10.11 9.09
CA GLN A 334 21.10 -10.59 10.23
C GLN A 334 21.94 -10.68 11.50
N ALA A 335 23.13 -11.27 11.44
CA ALA A 335 24.00 -11.42 12.60
C ALA A 335 24.45 -10.06 13.17
N ASP A 336 24.69 -9.07 12.32
CA ASP A 336 25.06 -7.71 12.73
C ASP A 336 23.90 -7.00 13.42
N LEU A 337 22.67 -7.15 12.91
CA LEU A 337 21.46 -6.61 13.52
C LEU A 337 21.16 -7.27 14.87
N GLU A 338 21.35 -8.58 14.98
CA GLU A 338 21.21 -9.32 16.25
C GLU A 338 22.27 -8.90 17.27
N ALA A 339 23.52 -8.67 16.83
CA ALA A 339 24.60 -8.22 17.68
C ALA A 339 24.35 -6.84 18.31
N ILE A 340 23.58 -5.97 17.63
CA ILE A 340 23.16 -4.65 18.16
C ILE A 340 21.79 -4.69 18.87
N GLY A 341 21.22 -5.89 19.07
CA GLY A 341 20.06 -6.11 19.95
C GLY A 341 18.70 -6.20 19.26
N TYR A 342 18.64 -6.28 17.93
CA TYR A 342 17.38 -6.53 17.24
C TYR A 342 17.01 -8.02 17.24
N GLU A 343 15.72 -8.30 17.41
CA GLU A 343 15.17 -9.58 16.95
C GLU A 343 15.00 -9.49 15.43
N VAL A 344 15.54 -10.44 14.68
CA VAL A 344 15.51 -10.43 13.21
C VAL A 344 14.67 -11.59 12.69
N ASN A 345 13.91 -11.35 11.63
CA ASN A 345 13.07 -12.34 10.98
C ASN A 345 13.23 -12.29 9.47
N ALA A 346 13.82 -13.34 8.89
CA ALA A 346 13.91 -13.51 7.45
C ALA A 346 12.57 -13.99 6.89
N ARG A 347 12.01 -13.24 5.94
CA ARG A 347 10.71 -13.57 5.35
C ARG A 347 10.54 -12.97 3.95
N ASP A 348 9.50 -13.39 3.25
CA ASP A 348 9.08 -12.73 2.02
C ASP A 348 8.65 -11.28 2.30
N LEU A 349 9.20 -10.33 1.53
CA LEU A 349 8.89 -8.91 1.59
C LEU A 349 8.48 -8.39 0.21
N THR A 350 7.19 -8.52 -0.10
CA THR A 350 6.67 -8.37 -1.46
C THR A 350 6.13 -6.97 -1.74
N SER A 351 7.02 -5.99 -1.81
CA SER A 351 6.66 -4.65 -2.28
C SER A 351 6.05 -4.67 -3.70
N GLY A 352 5.45 -3.56 -4.09
CA GLY A 352 4.94 -3.34 -5.44
C GLY A 352 5.20 -1.90 -5.86
N LEU A 353 6.45 -1.47 -5.65
CA LEU A 353 6.89 -0.11 -5.95
C LEU A 353 6.65 0.21 -7.43
N HIS A 354 6.10 1.39 -7.70
CA HIS A 354 6.13 1.99 -9.03
C HIS A 354 6.66 3.40 -8.89
N ALA A 355 7.50 3.77 -9.84
CA ALA A 355 8.12 5.08 -9.85
C ALA A 355 8.23 5.64 -11.26
N ILE A 356 8.12 6.97 -11.37
CA ILE A 356 8.46 7.72 -12.57
C ILE A 356 9.37 8.86 -12.16
N VAL A 357 10.63 8.84 -12.62
CA VAL A 357 11.50 10.01 -12.58
C VAL A 357 11.02 10.97 -13.66
N ILE A 358 10.76 12.23 -13.27
CA ILE A 358 10.25 13.25 -14.19
C ILE A 358 11.33 13.55 -15.24
N GLY A 359 10.94 13.48 -16.52
CA GLY A 359 11.84 13.12 -17.62
C GLY A 359 11.49 11.75 -18.26
N LEU A 360 10.38 11.14 -17.82
CA LEU A 360 9.74 9.96 -18.39
C LEU A 360 10.61 8.68 -18.32
N LEU A 361 11.30 8.50 -17.19
CA LEU A 361 11.92 7.22 -16.84
C LEU A 361 11.05 6.47 -15.83
N GLY A 362 10.32 5.46 -16.30
CA GLY A 362 9.44 4.64 -15.50
C GLY A 362 10.11 3.37 -14.99
N ALA A 363 9.77 2.95 -13.77
CA ALA A 363 10.26 1.72 -13.16
C ALA A 363 9.15 1.03 -12.37
N ALA A 364 9.25 -0.30 -12.30
CA ALA A 364 8.30 -1.15 -11.58
C ALA A 364 9.03 -2.25 -10.81
N ASP A 365 8.49 -2.61 -9.64
CA ASP A 365 9.08 -3.56 -8.71
C ASP A 365 9.32 -4.95 -9.33
N PRO A 366 10.53 -5.54 -9.22
CA PRO A 366 10.80 -6.87 -9.75
C PRO A 366 9.99 -7.98 -9.07
N ARG A 367 9.46 -7.77 -7.86
CA ARG A 367 8.80 -8.82 -7.05
C ARG A 367 7.36 -9.11 -7.49
N ARG A 368 6.78 -8.27 -8.34
CA ARG A 368 5.38 -8.37 -8.80
C ARG A 368 5.30 -8.18 -10.31
N GLU A 369 4.13 -8.48 -10.87
CA GLU A 369 3.79 -8.33 -12.31
C GLU A 369 3.75 -6.88 -12.83
N GLY A 370 3.93 -5.88 -11.96
CA GLY A 370 3.80 -4.46 -12.32
C GLY A 370 4.80 -4.01 -13.40
N ILE A 371 4.41 -3.00 -14.18
CA ILE A 371 5.19 -2.51 -15.32
C ILE A 371 5.20 -0.98 -15.43
N ALA A 372 6.13 -0.47 -16.22
CA ALA A 372 6.13 0.91 -16.70
C ALA A 372 5.94 0.94 -18.22
N LEU A 373 5.02 1.76 -18.71
CA LEU A 373 4.67 1.92 -20.12
C LEU A 373 4.60 3.40 -20.47
N GLY A 374 5.14 3.76 -21.62
CA GLY A 374 5.00 5.10 -22.16
C GLY A 374 5.26 5.13 -23.66
N GLU A 375 4.94 6.27 -24.27
CA GLU A 375 5.20 6.59 -25.68
C GLU A 375 6.22 7.71 -25.78
#